data_AF-A0A1G1W9T4-F1
#
_entry.id   AF-A0A1G1W9T4-F1
#
_cell.length_a   1.000
_cell.length_b   1.000
_cell.length_c   1.000
_cell.angle_alpha   90.00
_cell.angle_beta   90.00
_cell.angle_gamma   90.00
#
_symmetry.space_group_name_H-M   'P 1'
#
loop_
_entity.id
_entity.type
_entity.pdbx_description
1 polymer ?
#
loop_
_entity_poly.entity_id
_entity_poly.type
_entity_poly.pdbx_seq_one_letter_code
_entity_poly.pdbx_strand_id
1 'polypeptide(L)'
;MLFKKQRPKTFEISNVNSNRKKIIFWIEIVAVFTLISGICFSFLNVKNFDFSKFLETIKSSSGLKKDEAESRELTFLDKARNSIDKKLLSITELKETPEVLSIKSREGIDVFISKNKDLETQVKTLQTVLSKAKIEKREVLLVDFRFDKLTVRYK
;
A
#
# COMPACT_ATOMS: atom_id res chain seq x y z
N MET A 1 -75.01 -13.71 -13.30
CA MET A 1 -73.78 -13.23 -13.97
C MET A 1 -73.06 -12.27 -13.04
N LEU A 2 -71.88 -12.63 -12.51
CA LEU A 2 -71.07 -11.78 -11.62
C LEU A 2 -69.91 -11.18 -12.43
N PHE A 3 -70.00 -9.88 -12.73
CA PHE A 3 -68.90 -9.15 -13.36
C PHE A 3 -67.78 -8.90 -12.36
N LYS A 4 -66.66 -9.60 -12.55
CA LYS A 4 -65.44 -9.41 -11.74
C LYS A 4 -64.76 -8.10 -12.16
N LYS A 5 -64.92 -7.06 -11.34
CA LYS A 5 -64.31 -5.73 -11.54
C LYS A 5 -62.78 -5.85 -11.51
N GLN A 6 -62.15 -5.81 -12.68
CA GLN A 6 -60.69 -5.76 -12.80
C GLN A 6 -60.22 -4.34 -12.42
N ARG A 7 -59.23 -4.26 -11.52
CA ARG A 7 -58.61 -2.98 -11.14
C ARG A 7 -57.78 -2.45 -12.32
N PRO A 8 -57.76 -1.12 -12.56
CA PRO A 8 -56.96 -0.55 -13.62
C PRO A 8 -55.48 -0.86 -13.37
N LYS A 9 -54.77 -1.30 -14.42
CA LYS A 9 -53.31 -1.43 -14.39
C LYS A 9 -52.72 -0.03 -14.39
N THR A 10 -52.43 0.50 -13.21
CA THR A 10 -51.67 1.74 -13.06
C THR A 10 -50.19 1.43 -13.25
N PHE A 11 -49.54 2.21 -14.11
CA PHE A 11 -48.10 2.14 -14.30
C PHE A 11 -47.41 2.78 -13.09
N GLU A 12 -46.97 1.97 -12.13
CA GLU A 12 -46.02 2.43 -11.12
C GLU A 12 -44.62 2.39 -11.73
N ILE A 13 -44.03 3.56 -11.89
CA ILE A 13 -42.63 3.70 -12.29
C ILE A 13 -41.80 3.19 -11.10
N SER A 14 -41.22 1.99 -11.21
CA SER A 14 -40.35 1.48 -10.16
C SER A 14 -39.15 2.40 -10.06
N ASN A 15 -39.01 3.07 -8.91
CA ASN A 15 -37.93 4.02 -8.69
C ASN A 15 -36.67 3.24 -8.36
N VAL A 16 -36.04 2.66 -9.41
CA VAL A 16 -34.86 1.77 -9.34
C VAL A 16 -33.69 2.42 -8.57
N ASN A 17 -33.66 3.75 -8.50
CA ASN A 17 -32.61 4.50 -7.82
C ASN A 17 -32.86 4.78 -6.33
N SER A 18 -34.00 4.36 -5.77
CA SER A 18 -34.34 4.62 -4.36
C SER A 18 -33.41 3.90 -3.38
N ASN A 19 -32.94 2.70 -3.72
CA ASN A 19 -32.04 1.91 -2.86
C ASN A 19 -30.62 2.50 -2.80
N ARG A 20 -30.10 3.06 -3.90
CA ARG A 20 -28.80 3.75 -3.91
C ARG A 20 -28.84 5.00 -3.03
N LYS A 21 -29.92 5.78 -3.12
CA LYS A 21 -30.14 6.96 -2.26
C LYS A 21 -30.21 6.57 -0.78
N LYS A 22 -30.87 5.45 -0.45
CA LYS A 22 -30.90 4.91 0.93
C LYS A 22 -29.51 4.52 1.43
N ILE A 23 -28.67 3.89 0.61
CA ILE A 23 -27.30 3.51 1.00
C ILE A 23 -26.46 4.75 1.29
N ILE A 24 -26.51 5.75 0.41
CA ILE A 24 -25.77 7.01 0.61
C ILE A 24 -26.22 7.70 1.90
N PHE A 25 -27.53 7.76 2.14
CA PHE A 25 -28.10 8.33 3.36
C PHE A 25 -27.64 7.59 4.63
N TRP A 26 -27.60 6.26 4.59
CA TRP A 26 -27.06 5.46 5.71
C TRP A 26 -25.57 5.70 5.95
N ILE A 27 -24.77 5.80 4.88
CA ILE A 27 -23.34 6.12 4.99
C ILE A 27 -23.14 7.49 5.63
N GLU A 28 -23.92 8.48 5.20
CA GLU A 28 -23.88 9.84 5.75
C GLU A 28 -24.25 9.86 7.24
N ILE A 29 -25.31 9.16 7.64
CA ILE A 29 -25.69 9.02 9.05
C ILE A 29 -24.56 8.39 9.87
N VAL A 30 -23.96 7.30 9.38
CA VAL A 30 -22.87 6.63 10.07
C VAL A 30 -21.68 7.57 10.22
N ALA A 31 -21.32 8.32 9.18
CA ALA A 31 -20.23 9.29 9.22
C ALA A 31 -20.49 10.37 10.28
N VAL A 32 -21.67 10.98 10.29
CA VAL A 32 -22.05 12.00 11.29
C VAL A 32 -22.03 11.41 12.70
N PHE A 33 -22.55 10.19 12.88
CA PHE A 33 -22.58 9.52 14.16
C PHE A 33 -21.17 9.21 14.69
N THR A 34 -20.24 8.77 13.83
CA THR A 34 -18.83 8.55 14.24
C THR A 34 -18.15 9.83 14.69
N LEU A 35 -18.47 10.96 14.05
CA LEU A 35 -17.91 12.26 14.37
C LEU A 35 -18.43 12.75 15.74
N ILE A 36 -19.74 12.64 15.98
CA ILE A 36 -20.37 12.96 17.27
C ILE A 36 -19.85 12.02 18.36
N SER A 37 -19.72 10.73 18.07
CA SER A 37 -19.18 9.74 19.01
C SER A 37 -17.73 10.06 19.37
N GLY A 38 -16.89 10.41 18.41
CA GLY A 38 -15.50 10.82 18.64
C GLY A 38 -15.39 12.08 19.50
N ILE A 39 -16.24 13.08 19.26
CA ILE A 39 -16.30 14.29 20.08
C ILE A 39 -16.76 13.95 21.50
N CYS A 40 -17.84 13.19 21.65
CA CYS A 40 -18.37 12.78 22.96
C CYS A 40 -17.35 11.93 23.75
N PHE A 41 -16.67 11.00 23.07
CA PHE A 41 -15.59 10.20 23.62
C PHE A 41 -14.39 11.08 24.05
N SER A 42 -14.03 12.09 23.26
CA SER A 42 -12.98 13.06 23.59
C SER A 42 -13.34 13.90 24.83
N PHE A 43 -14.61 14.26 25.03
CA PHE A 43 -15.07 15.01 26.20
C PHE A 43 -15.12 14.17 27.48
N LEU A 44 -15.28 12.84 27.38
CA LEU A 44 -15.37 11.92 28.52
C LEU A 44 -14.00 11.52 29.13
N ASN A 45 -12.94 12.32 28.92
CA ASN A 45 -11.62 12.16 29.52
C ASN A 45 -10.93 10.83 29.20
N VAL A 46 -10.53 10.72 27.96
CA VAL A 46 -9.68 9.67 27.43
C VAL A 46 -8.22 9.95 27.80
N LYS A 47 -7.88 9.92 29.08
CA LYS A 47 -6.47 10.11 29.53
C LYS A 47 -5.60 8.86 29.31
N ASN A 48 -6.21 7.70 29.09
CA ASN A 48 -5.52 6.41 29.02
C ASN A 48 -5.84 5.59 27.75
N PHE A 49 -6.51 6.17 26.74
CA PHE A 49 -6.74 5.43 25.49
C PHE A 49 -5.50 5.51 24.63
N ASP A 50 -4.76 4.42 24.67
CA ASP A 50 -3.62 4.23 23.81
C ASP A 50 -4.11 3.78 22.44
N PHE A 51 -4.31 4.74 21.55
CA PHE A 51 -4.72 4.50 20.16
C PHE A 51 -3.77 3.52 19.46
N SER A 52 -2.51 3.44 19.90
CA SER A 52 -1.53 2.49 19.38
C SER A 52 -1.92 1.04 19.64
N LYS A 53 -2.42 0.70 20.85
CA LYS A 53 -2.87 -0.65 21.22
C LYS A 53 -4.13 -1.07 20.48
N PHE A 54 -5.05 -0.13 20.23
CA PHE A 54 -6.26 -0.39 19.46
C PHE A 54 -5.93 -0.67 17.99
N LEU A 55 -5.04 0.11 17.38
CA LEU A 55 -4.54 -0.14 16.02
C LEU A 55 -3.78 -1.46 15.92
N GLU A 56 -2.97 -1.79 16.92
CA GLU A 56 -2.23 -3.05 16.99
C GLU A 56 -3.19 -4.26 17.06
N THR A 57 -4.28 -4.13 17.81
CA THR A 57 -5.34 -5.16 17.91
C THR A 57 -6.12 -5.33 16.60
N ILE A 58 -6.42 -4.23 15.90
CA ILE A 58 -7.05 -4.29 14.56
C ILE A 58 -6.09 -4.92 13.54
N LYS A 59 -4.80 -4.56 13.62
CA LYS A 59 -3.77 -5.06 12.71
C LYS A 59 -3.48 -6.54 12.94
N SER A 60 -3.44 -7.00 14.18
CA SER A 60 -3.28 -8.42 14.52
C SER A 60 -4.50 -9.24 14.13
N SER A 61 -5.72 -8.69 14.25
CA SER A 61 -6.96 -9.29 13.76
C SER A 61 -7.00 -9.44 12.23
N SER A 62 -6.29 -8.59 11.48
CA SER A 62 -6.25 -8.63 10.01
C SER A 62 -5.38 -9.75 9.42
N GLY A 63 -4.90 -10.70 10.23
CA GLY A 63 -4.13 -11.87 9.76
C GLY A 63 -2.73 -11.54 9.21
N LEU A 64 -2.32 -10.28 9.28
CA LEU A 64 -0.94 -9.87 9.03
C LEU A 64 -0.10 -10.20 10.28
N LYS A 65 0.27 -11.48 10.43
CA LYS A 65 1.39 -11.88 11.29
C LYS A 65 2.61 -11.08 10.83
N LYS A 66 2.92 -10.02 11.56
CA LYS A 66 4.19 -9.32 11.50
C LYS A 66 5.00 -9.93 12.62
N ASP A 67 5.90 -10.84 12.27
CA ASP A 67 6.83 -11.43 13.24
C ASP A 67 7.50 -10.30 14.03
N GLU A 68 7.45 -10.44 15.35
CA GLU A 68 8.11 -9.59 16.33
C GLU A 68 9.61 -9.67 16.09
N ALA A 69 10.15 -8.69 15.38
CA ALA A 69 11.57 -8.37 15.41
C ALA A 69 11.73 -7.10 16.25
N GLU A 70 12.42 -7.29 17.37
CA GLU A 70 12.68 -6.37 18.45
C GLU A 70 13.12 -4.97 18.02
N SER A 71 12.82 -4.01 18.88
CA SER A 71 13.26 -2.63 18.81
C SER A 71 14.79 -2.52 18.90
N ARG A 72 15.48 -2.59 17.77
CA ARG A 72 16.84 -2.05 17.63
C ARG A 72 16.95 -1.42 16.25
N GLU A 73 17.14 -0.11 16.24
CA GLU A 73 17.76 0.68 15.17
C GLU A 73 17.67 0.04 13.78
N LEU A 74 16.53 0.23 13.11
CA LEU A 74 16.27 -0.25 11.75
C LEU A 74 17.34 0.32 10.82
N THR A 75 18.40 -0.46 10.65
CA THR A 75 19.52 -0.12 9.79
C THR A 75 18.93 -0.04 8.39
N PHE A 76 19.30 1.01 7.64
CA PHE A 76 18.84 1.29 6.28
C PHE A 76 18.80 0.06 5.35
N LEU A 77 19.67 -0.91 5.63
CA LEU A 77 19.71 -2.26 5.08
C LEU A 77 18.39 -3.05 5.17
N ASP A 78 17.74 -3.07 6.34
CA ASP A 78 16.51 -3.82 6.55
C ASP A 78 15.32 -3.18 5.84
N LYS A 79 15.36 -1.84 5.69
CA LYS A 79 14.39 -1.09 4.89
C LYS A 79 14.60 -1.37 3.40
N ALA A 80 15.85 -1.34 2.92
CA ALA A 80 16.18 -1.68 1.53
C ALA A 80 15.84 -3.14 1.19
N ARG A 81 16.18 -4.07 2.08
CA ARG A 81 15.88 -5.50 1.92
C ARG A 81 14.37 -5.72 1.88
N ASN A 82 13.60 -5.22 2.85
CA ASN A 82 12.15 -5.39 2.86
C ASN A 82 11.44 -4.72 1.67
N SER A 83 11.93 -3.58 1.17
CA SER A 83 11.34 -2.89 0.03
C SER A 83 11.65 -3.56 -1.32
N ILE A 84 12.78 -4.24 -1.44
CA ILE A 84 13.22 -4.90 -2.68
C ILE A 84 12.70 -6.34 -2.74
N ASP A 85 12.81 -7.08 -1.64
CA ASP A 85 12.51 -8.52 -1.54
C ASP A 85 10.99 -8.80 -1.66
N LYS A 86 10.13 -7.86 -1.24
CA LYS A 86 8.66 -8.03 -1.36
C LYS A 86 8.09 -7.84 -2.76
N LYS A 87 8.84 -7.27 -3.73
CA LYS A 87 8.19 -6.81 -4.96
C LYS A 87 8.93 -7.06 -6.27
N LEU A 88 10.25 -7.25 -6.31
CA LEU A 88 10.94 -7.18 -7.61
C LEU A 88 12.10 -8.14 -7.89
N LEU A 89 12.96 -8.48 -6.93
CA LEU A 89 14.16 -9.28 -7.23
C LEU A 89 14.51 -10.16 -6.03
N SER A 90 14.77 -11.45 -6.28
CA SER A 90 15.35 -12.32 -5.26
C SER A 90 16.82 -11.95 -5.07
N ILE A 91 17.16 -11.37 -3.93
CA ILE A 91 18.51 -10.86 -3.64
C ILE A 91 19.45 -12.04 -3.35
N THR A 92 20.62 -12.08 -4.00
CA THR A 92 21.65 -13.12 -3.77
C THR A 92 22.77 -12.61 -2.88
N GLU A 93 23.21 -11.37 -3.07
CA GLU A 93 24.30 -10.79 -2.28
C GLU A 93 24.02 -9.30 -2.01
N LEU A 94 24.20 -8.89 -0.75
CA LEU A 94 24.27 -7.49 -0.34
C LEU A 94 25.69 -7.24 0.15
N LYS A 95 26.41 -6.32 -0.49
CA LYS A 95 27.66 -5.79 0.04
C LYS A 95 27.50 -4.32 0.32
N GLU A 96 27.69 -3.96 1.58
CA GLU A 96 27.65 -2.58 2.03
C GLU A 96 29.07 -2.00 2.03
N THR A 97 29.21 -0.86 1.39
CA THR A 97 30.36 0.04 1.49
C THR A 97 29.88 1.31 2.20
N PRO A 98 30.73 2.07 2.92
CA PRO A 98 30.32 3.29 3.64
C PRO A 98 29.43 4.25 2.84
N GLU A 99 29.60 4.34 1.52
CA GLU A 99 28.86 5.27 0.66
C GLU A 99 27.85 4.61 -0.30
N VAL A 100 27.96 3.30 -0.51
CA VAL A 100 27.24 2.58 -1.58
C VAL A 100 26.76 1.23 -1.08
N LEU A 101 25.51 0.91 -1.39
CA LEU A 101 24.95 -0.42 -1.23
C LEU A 101 24.93 -1.12 -2.59
N SER A 102 25.74 -2.18 -2.74
CA SER A 102 25.69 -3.02 -3.93
C SER A 102 24.79 -4.23 -3.68
N ILE A 103 23.87 -4.46 -4.60
CA ILE A 103 22.86 -5.51 -4.54
C ILE A 103 23.00 -6.34 -5.80
N LYS A 104 23.27 -7.64 -5.65
CA LYS A 104 23.20 -8.59 -6.76
C LYS A 104 21.90 -9.37 -6.69
N SER A 105 21.15 -9.34 -7.78
CA SER A 105 19.94 -10.17 -7.95
C SER A 105 20.30 -11.59 -8.39
N ARG A 106 19.47 -12.58 -8.06
CA ARG A 106 19.52 -13.95 -8.63
C ARG A 106 19.42 -13.96 -10.15
N GLU A 107 18.81 -12.93 -10.72
CA GLU A 107 18.67 -12.74 -12.16
C GLU A 107 19.96 -12.20 -12.82
N GLY A 108 21.05 -12.05 -12.06
CA GLY A 108 22.33 -11.55 -12.57
C GLY A 108 22.39 -10.03 -12.75
N ILE A 109 21.43 -9.30 -12.17
CA ILE A 109 21.36 -7.83 -12.24
C ILE A 109 22.19 -7.23 -11.11
N ASP A 110 23.16 -6.39 -11.47
CA ASP A 110 23.97 -5.61 -10.51
C ASP A 110 23.32 -4.24 -10.27
N VAL A 111 22.92 -3.96 -9.03
CA VAL A 111 22.30 -2.69 -8.65
C VAL A 111 23.17 -1.96 -7.62
N PHE A 112 23.51 -0.71 -7.89
CA PHE A 112 24.27 0.15 -6.96
C PHE A 112 23.38 1.28 -6.46
N ILE A 113 23.04 1.25 -5.17
CA ILE A 113 22.25 2.28 -4.48
C ILE A 113 23.20 3.23 -3.74
N SER A 114 23.02 4.54 -3.94
CA SER A 114 23.78 5.56 -3.21
C SER A 114 23.10 5.90 -1.89
N LYS A 115 23.87 5.95 -0.80
CA LYS A 115 23.34 6.38 0.52
C LYS A 115 23.09 7.88 0.61
N ASN A 116 23.71 8.67 -0.27
CA ASN A 116 23.61 10.13 -0.27
C ASN A 116 22.30 10.64 -0.90
N LYS A 117 21.47 9.75 -1.44
CA LYS A 117 20.21 10.06 -2.13
C LYS A 117 19.06 9.37 -1.41
N ASP A 118 17.85 9.90 -1.59
CA ASP A 118 16.64 9.30 -1.01
C ASP A 118 16.45 7.85 -1.50
N LEU A 119 16.32 6.92 -0.55
CA LEU A 119 16.16 5.49 -0.83
C LEU A 119 14.83 5.21 -1.51
N GLU A 120 13.75 5.88 -1.08
CA GLU A 120 12.42 5.60 -1.59
C GLU A 120 12.33 5.97 -3.08
N THR A 121 12.90 7.13 -3.44
CA THR A 121 13.01 7.58 -4.83
C THR A 121 13.88 6.64 -5.67
N GLN A 122 15.02 6.18 -5.15
CA GLN A 122 15.88 5.21 -5.85
C GLN A 122 15.17 3.88 -6.08
N VAL A 123 14.49 3.35 -5.06
CA VAL A 123 13.71 2.11 -5.17
C VAL A 123 12.59 2.28 -6.20
N LYS A 124 11.78 3.34 -6.13
CA LYS A 124 10.70 3.63 -7.11
C LYS A 124 11.24 3.71 -8.54
N THR A 125 12.38 4.36 -8.72
CA THR A 125 13.04 4.49 -10.01
C THR A 125 13.51 3.13 -10.52
N LEU A 126 14.14 2.32 -9.67
CA LEU A 126 14.52 0.94 -10.00
C LEU A 126 13.30 0.12 -10.45
N GLN A 127 12.17 0.23 -9.74
CA GLN A 127 10.93 -0.47 -10.12
C GLN A 127 10.45 -0.07 -11.51
N THR A 128 10.49 1.23 -11.80
CA THR A 128 10.06 1.79 -13.08
C THR A 128 10.97 1.32 -14.22
N VAL A 129 12.28 1.32 -14.00
CA VAL A 129 13.29 0.91 -14.99
C VAL A 129 13.15 -0.57 -15.32
N LEU A 130 13.05 -1.43 -14.31
CA LEU A 130 12.88 -2.87 -14.49
C LEU A 130 11.55 -3.20 -15.18
N SER A 131 10.47 -2.50 -14.81
CA SER A 131 9.16 -2.66 -15.45
C SER A 131 9.20 -2.27 -16.92
N LYS A 132 9.83 -1.13 -17.25
CA LYS A 132 9.98 -0.66 -18.62
C LYS A 132 10.84 -1.61 -19.45
N ALA A 133 11.97 -2.06 -18.91
CA ALA A 133 12.85 -3.01 -19.60
C ALA A 133 12.15 -4.35 -19.89
N LYS A 134 11.32 -4.83 -18.95
CA LYS A 134 10.49 -6.03 -19.13
C LYS A 134 9.47 -5.87 -20.26
N ILE A 135 8.81 -4.73 -20.35
CA ILE A 135 7.85 -4.41 -21.44
C ILE A 135 8.58 -4.36 -22.79
N GLU A 136 9.76 -3.74 -22.81
CA GLU A 136 10.58 -3.60 -24.02
C GLU A 136 11.38 -4.86 -24.39
N LYS A 137 11.25 -5.95 -23.61
CA LYS A 137 12.00 -7.21 -23.77
C LYS A 137 13.52 -7.02 -23.81
N ARG A 138 14.04 -6.06 -23.03
CA ARG A 138 15.49 -5.80 -22.91
C ARG A 138 16.01 -6.39 -21.60
N GLU A 139 17.08 -7.18 -21.66
CA GLU A 139 17.75 -7.71 -20.48
C GLU A 139 18.62 -6.62 -19.84
N VAL A 140 18.32 -6.26 -18.59
CA VAL A 140 19.10 -5.28 -17.82
C VAL A 140 20.24 -6.02 -17.13
N LEU A 141 21.47 -5.56 -17.31
CA LEU A 141 22.65 -6.10 -16.64
C LEU A 141 23.02 -5.30 -15.40
N LEU A 142 22.90 -3.96 -15.48
CA LEU A 142 23.36 -3.08 -14.42
C LEU A 142 22.50 -1.82 -14.29
N VAL A 143 22.22 -1.43 -13.06
CA VAL A 143 21.54 -0.18 -12.70
C VAL A 143 22.35 0.55 -11.64
N ASP A 144 22.87 1.73 -11.96
CA ASP A 144 23.76 2.50 -11.08
C ASP A 144 23.17 3.86 -10.73
N PHE A 145 22.91 4.06 -9.43
CA PHE A 145 22.38 5.31 -8.85
C PHE A 145 23.45 6.24 -8.28
N ARG A 146 24.74 5.88 -8.37
CA ARG A 146 25.85 6.70 -7.84
C ARG A 146 25.98 8.02 -8.57
N PHE A 147 25.70 8.06 -9.87
CA PHE A 147 25.79 9.26 -10.71
C PHE A 147 24.52 10.10 -10.63
N ASP A 148 24.62 11.41 -10.88
CA ASP A 148 23.45 12.32 -10.90
C ASP A 148 22.37 11.89 -11.89
N LYS A 149 22.78 11.29 -13.01
CA LYS A 149 21.88 10.63 -13.97
C LYS A 149 21.93 9.13 -13.77
N LEU A 150 20.75 8.49 -13.78
CA LEU A 150 20.65 7.03 -13.73
C LEU A 150 21.40 6.40 -14.92
N THR A 151 22.30 5.47 -14.61
CA THR A 151 22.99 4.70 -15.64
C THR A 151 22.42 3.27 -15.69
N VAL A 152 21.95 2.85 -16.85
CA VAL A 152 21.42 1.50 -17.09
C VAL A 152 22.20 0.85 -18.21
N ARG A 153 22.72 -0.36 -17.98
CA ARG A 153 23.36 -1.18 -19.01
C ARG A 153 22.44 -2.32 -19.39
N TYR A 154 22.23 -2.48 -20.69
CA TYR A 154 21.51 -3.61 -21.28
C TYR A 154 22.49 -4.61 -21.88
N LYS A 155 22.03 -5.85 -22.07
CA LYS A 155 22.75 -6.88 -22.81
C LYS A 155 22.56 -6.73 -24.31
#